data_AF-A0A8S2XWW8-F1
#
_entry.id   AF-A0A8S2XWW8-F1
#
_cell.length_a   1.000
_cell.length_b   1.000
_cell.length_c   1.000
_cell.angle_alpha   90.00
_cell.angle_beta   90.00
_cell.angle_gamma   90.00
#
_symmetry.space_group_name_H-M   'P 1'
#
loop_
_entity.id
_entity.type
_entity.pdbx_description
1 polymer ?
#
loop_
_entity_poly.entity_id
_entity_poly.type
_entity_poly.pdbx_seq_one_letter_code
_entity_poly.pdbx_strand_id
1 'polypeptide(L)'
;LIFLLGLSACILNAPIEWLTLVMPFNGFQIYSEIRQGFFLTVLLTFWLFFAGEHVVDKSANHGLFSYGKYIVLLWFASCVLLIFELCERGFQLRNPFHSIWSTRVGRNVSLTFLILAGLSSFTYIICLTVLVVRVFWNIRSKQSEIAAMRRIRRLIYQGAFYRFQFMLLTTILCAIITIVSYYLSQLYETYWVWDKEKPTKIQYSGAFITGVYGMLNIYVFAILVLFSPVISNVDDMDELTLTNDDGNVMHLTHNQTSAYQMISKTAIT
;
A
#
# COMPACT_ATOMS: atom_id res chain seq x y z
N LEU A 1 0.09 8.49 -7.82
CA LEU A 1 0.13 7.06 -7.40
C LEU A 1 -1.12 6.61 -6.66
N ILE A 2 -1.68 7.43 -5.77
CA ILE A 2 -2.91 7.15 -5.02
C ILE A 2 -4.10 6.80 -5.94
N PHE A 3 -4.25 7.52 -7.05
CA PHE A 3 -5.25 7.18 -8.08
C PHE A 3 -5.05 5.78 -8.68
N LEU A 4 -3.79 5.39 -8.95
CA LEU A 4 -3.47 4.05 -9.47
C LEU A 4 -3.80 2.95 -8.44
N LEU A 5 -3.60 3.23 -7.14
CA LEU A 5 -3.99 2.32 -6.05
C LEU A 5 -5.52 2.18 -5.96
N GLY A 6 -6.27 3.26 -6.13
CA GLY A 6 -7.73 3.22 -6.22
C GLY A 6 -8.21 2.43 -7.44
N LEU A 7 -7.61 2.68 -8.61
CA LEU A 7 -7.94 1.96 -9.83
C LEU A 7 -7.62 0.45 -9.71
N SER A 8 -6.48 0.08 -9.13
CA SER A 8 -6.13 -1.32 -8.94
C SER A 8 -7.07 -2.02 -7.95
N ALA A 9 -7.53 -1.33 -6.90
CA ALA A 9 -8.56 -1.84 -5.99
C ALA A 9 -9.91 -2.05 -6.71
N CYS A 10 -10.33 -1.11 -7.57
CA CYS A 10 -11.53 -1.28 -8.39
C CYS A 10 -11.42 -2.49 -9.32
N ILE A 11 -10.26 -2.71 -9.95
CA ILE A 11 -10.01 -3.89 -10.79
C ILE A 11 -10.09 -5.18 -9.97
N LEU A 12 -9.50 -5.19 -8.76
CA LEU A 12 -9.54 -6.35 -7.87
C LEU A 12 -10.96 -6.71 -7.45
N ASN A 13 -11.81 -5.71 -7.20
CA ASN A 13 -13.20 -5.90 -6.78
C ASN A 13 -14.17 -6.12 -7.94
N ALA A 14 -13.71 -6.06 -9.18
CA ALA A 14 -14.56 -6.27 -10.34
C ALA A 14 -15.10 -7.72 -10.30
N PRO A 15 -16.44 -7.92 -10.36
CA PRO A 15 -17.09 -9.22 -10.22
C PRO A 15 -16.98 -10.06 -11.52
N ILE A 16 -15.76 -10.24 -12.02
CA ILE A 16 -15.47 -10.87 -13.32
C ILE A 16 -15.72 -12.38 -13.24
N GLU A 17 -15.66 -12.95 -12.05
CA GLU A 17 -16.00 -14.34 -11.74
C GLU A 17 -17.45 -14.67 -12.08
N TRP A 18 -18.38 -13.70 -12.07
CA TRP A 18 -19.76 -13.95 -12.46
C TRP A 18 -19.89 -14.38 -13.93
N LEU A 19 -18.92 -14.02 -14.77
CA LEU A 19 -18.86 -14.48 -16.15
C LEU A 19 -18.67 -16.00 -16.25
N THR A 20 -18.10 -16.65 -15.22
CA THR A 20 -17.97 -18.12 -15.17
C THR A 20 -19.33 -18.84 -15.22
N LEU A 21 -20.39 -18.20 -14.74
CA LEU A 21 -21.75 -18.77 -14.75
C LEU A 21 -22.33 -18.85 -16.16
N VAL A 22 -21.88 -17.97 -17.06
CA VAL A 22 -22.34 -17.89 -18.45
C VAL A 22 -21.40 -18.64 -19.39
N MET A 23 -20.08 -18.58 -19.13
CA MET A 23 -19.07 -19.23 -19.95
C MET A 23 -18.11 -20.08 -19.09
N PRO A 24 -18.03 -21.40 -19.30
CA PRO A 24 -17.10 -22.28 -18.60
C PRO A 24 -15.67 -22.11 -19.16
N PHE A 25 -15.04 -20.98 -18.86
CA PHE A 25 -13.64 -20.71 -19.21
C PHE A 25 -12.72 -21.06 -18.04
N ASN A 26 -11.68 -21.86 -18.27
CA ASN A 26 -10.83 -22.39 -17.19
C ASN A 26 -9.76 -21.39 -16.69
N GLY A 27 -9.63 -20.22 -17.32
CA GLY A 27 -8.57 -19.23 -17.03
C GLY A 27 -8.89 -18.18 -15.96
N PHE A 28 -10.08 -18.20 -15.36
CA PHE A 28 -10.44 -17.19 -14.34
C PHE A 28 -9.56 -17.23 -13.09
N GLN A 29 -9.05 -18.42 -12.73
CA GLN A 29 -8.16 -18.55 -11.57
C GLN A 29 -6.85 -17.78 -11.77
N ILE A 30 -6.21 -17.91 -12.94
CA ILE A 30 -5.00 -17.15 -13.28
C ILE A 30 -5.29 -15.66 -13.29
N TYR A 31 -6.43 -15.28 -13.88
CA TYR A 31 -6.82 -13.87 -13.95
C TYR A 31 -7.02 -13.25 -12.55
N SER A 32 -7.64 -13.98 -11.62
CA SER A 32 -7.80 -13.51 -10.24
C SER A 32 -6.46 -13.24 -9.56
N GLU A 33 -5.48 -14.11 -9.77
CA GLU A 33 -4.15 -13.97 -9.18
C GLU A 33 -3.32 -12.86 -9.80
N ILE A 34 -3.45 -12.64 -11.10
CA ILE A 34 -2.84 -11.49 -11.77
C ILE A 34 -3.36 -10.19 -11.15
N ARG A 35 -4.68 -10.08 -10.93
CA ARG A 35 -5.25 -8.87 -10.29
C ARG A 35 -4.76 -8.70 -8.86
N GLN A 36 -4.75 -9.76 -8.07
CA GLN A 36 -4.26 -9.72 -6.69
C GLN A 36 -2.78 -9.34 -6.62
N GLY A 37 -1.95 -9.96 -7.47
CA GLY A 37 -0.53 -9.63 -7.60
C GLY A 37 -0.31 -8.18 -8.01
N PHE A 38 -1.02 -7.72 -9.04
CA PHE A 38 -0.93 -6.32 -9.50
C PHE A 38 -1.32 -5.32 -8.40
N PHE A 39 -2.43 -5.58 -7.69
CA PHE A 39 -2.85 -4.75 -6.56
C PHE A 39 -1.76 -4.67 -5.49
N LEU A 40 -1.17 -5.80 -5.11
CA LEU A 40 -0.11 -5.85 -4.11
C LEU A 40 1.17 -5.12 -4.57
N THR A 41 1.59 -5.25 -5.83
CA THR A 41 2.74 -4.53 -6.38
C THR A 41 2.53 -3.01 -6.34
N VAL A 42 1.32 -2.54 -6.68
CA VAL A 42 0.97 -1.11 -6.60
C VAL A 42 0.93 -0.62 -5.16
N LEU A 43 0.36 -1.40 -4.24
CA LEU A 43 0.33 -1.09 -2.81
C LEU A 43 1.74 -0.99 -2.20
N LEU A 44 2.62 -1.93 -2.53
CA LEU A 44 4.02 -1.89 -2.08
C LEU A 44 4.74 -0.68 -2.69
N THR A 45 4.58 -0.42 -3.99
CA THR A 45 5.14 0.78 -4.63
C THR A 45 4.68 2.06 -3.92
N PHE A 46 3.41 2.13 -3.49
CA PHE A 46 2.87 3.22 -2.70
C PHE A 46 3.57 3.40 -1.36
N TRP A 47 3.76 2.31 -0.62
CA TRP A 47 4.49 2.35 0.64
C TRP A 47 5.92 2.86 0.48
N LEU A 48 6.63 2.42 -0.55
CA LEU A 48 8.00 2.86 -0.80
C LEU A 48 8.07 4.33 -1.19
N PHE A 49 7.21 4.78 -2.12
CA PHE A 49 7.17 6.17 -2.55
C PHE A 49 6.82 7.10 -1.38
N PHE A 50 5.77 6.75 -0.63
CA PHE A 50 5.29 7.54 0.50
C PHE A 50 6.34 7.64 1.62
N ALA A 51 6.98 6.52 1.99
CA ALA A 51 8.06 6.53 2.97
C ALA A 51 9.28 7.32 2.47
N GLY A 52 9.64 7.17 1.19
CA GLY A 52 10.76 7.89 0.59
C GLY A 52 10.56 9.40 0.59
N GLU A 53 9.37 9.88 0.24
CA GLU A 53 9.03 11.30 0.23
C GLU A 53 9.12 11.92 1.64
N HIS A 54 8.68 11.21 2.68
CA HIS A 54 8.73 11.69 4.06
C HIS A 54 10.13 11.66 4.69
N VAL A 55 11.10 10.92 4.12
CA VAL A 55 12.51 10.93 4.57
C VAL A 55 13.32 12.07 3.93
N VAL A 56 12.99 12.49 2.71
CA VAL A 56 13.75 13.52 2.00
C VAL A 56 13.45 14.88 2.62
N ASP A 57 14.25 15.22 3.62
CA ASP A 57 14.36 16.59 4.11
C ASP A 57 14.69 17.51 2.94
N LYS A 58 13.90 18.59 2.79
CA LYS A 58 14.02 19.62 1.73
C LYS A 58 15.43 20.26 1.61
N SER A 59 16.37 19.92 2.50
CA SER A 59 17.72 20.44 2.57
C SER A 59 18.79 19.60 1.85
N ALA A 60 18.52 18.34 1.47
CA ALA A 60 19.53 17.49 0.83
C ALA A 60 19.08 17.05 -0.57
N ASN A 61 19.73 17.60 -1.60
CA ASN A 61 19.50 17.40 -3.04
C ASN A 61 19.73 15.95 -3.56
N HIS A 62 19.77 14.93 -2.70
CA HIS A 62 19.85 13.53 -3.14
C HIS A 62 18.43 12.97 -3.28
N GLY A 63 17.82 13.30 -4.41
CA GLY A 63 16.39 13.16 -4.68
C GLY A 63 15.84 11.74 -4.73
N LEU A 64 14.50 11.69 -4.86
CA LEU A 64 13.64 10.54 -5.13
C LEU A 64 14.23 9.46 -6.06
N PHE A 65 15.12 9.86 -6.97
CA PHE A 65 15.84 8.98 -7.89
C PHE A 65 16.72 7.92 -7.20
N SER A 66 17.22 8.19 -5.99
CA SER A 66 18.01 7.21 -5.22
C SER A 66 17.20 5.96 -4.86
N TYR A 67 15.91 6.15 -4.53
CA TYR A 67 15.01 5.06 -4.13
C TYR A 67 14.33 4.36 -5.32
N GLY A 68 14.40 4.93 -6.52
CA GLY A 68 13.85 4.35 -7.74
C GLY A 68 14.39 2.95 -8.07
N LYS A 69 15.63 2.65 -7.64
CA LYS A 69 16.25 1.32 -7.79
C LYS A 69 15.45 0.22 -7.08
N TYR A 70 14.86 0.53 -5.92
CA TYR A 70 14.07 -0.43 -5.15
C TYR A 70 12.67 -0.63 -5.75
N ILE A 71 12.11 0.39 -6.42
CA ILE A 71 10.88 0.25 -7.21
C ILE A 71 11.12 -0.72 -8.37
N VAL A 72 12.21 -0.52 -9.13
CA VAL A 72 12.55 -1.43 -10.25
C VAL A 72 12.75 -2.86 -9.74
N LEU A 73 13.42 -3.02 -8.59
CA LEU A 73 13.62 -4.33 -7.95
C LEU A 73 12.29 -5.01 -7.56
N LEU A 74 11.33 -4.25 -7.03
CA LEU A 74 9.98 -4.72 -6.71
C LEU A 74 9.23 -5.18 -7.96
N TRP A 75 9.19 -4.36 -9.00
CA TRP A 75 8.51 -4.70 -10.26
C TRP A 75 9.18 -5.90 -10.94
N PHE A 76 10.50 -5.99 -10.88
CA PHE A 76 11.24 -7.16 -11.34
C PHE A 76 10.82 -8.44 -10.58
N ALA A 77 10.75 -8.39 -9.24
CA ALA A 77 10.26 -9.52 -8.44
C ALA A 77 8.84 -9.94 -8.82
N SER A 78 7.95 -8.96 -8.98
CA SER A 78 6.56 -9.20 -9.39
C SER A 78 6.48 -9.82 -10.79
N CYS A 79 7.28 -9.37 -11.75
CA CYS A 79 7.35 -9.96 -13.09
C CYS A 79 7.87 -11.40 -13.05
N VAL A 80 8.88 -11.69 -12.22
CA VAL A 80 9.42 -13.05 -12.06
C VAL A 80 8.36 -13.99 -11.49
N LEU A 81 7.62 -13.57 -10.45
CA LEU A 81 6.52 -14.36 -9.88
C LEU A 81 5.37 -14.51 -10.88
N LEU A 82 5.04 -13.46 -11.63
CA LEU A 82 4.00 -13.51 -12.66
C LEU A 82 4.34 -14.55 -13.74
N ILE A 83 5.59 -14.57 -14.22
CA ILE A 83 6.04 -15.58 -15.20
C ILE A 83 5.95 -16.98 -14.60
N PHE A 84 6.35 -17.15 -13.34
CA PHE A 84 6.25 -18.42 -12.64
C PHE A 84 4.79 -18.92 -12.56
N GLU A 85 3.84 -18.09 -12.12
CA GLU A 85 2.42 -18.44 -12.04
C GLU A 85 1.83 -18.73 -13.42
N LEU A 86 2.20 -17.96 -14.45
CA LEU A 86 1.79 -18.23 -15.84
C LEU A 86 2.34 -19.56 -16.36
N CYS A 87 3.56 -19.95 -15.97
CA CYS A 87 4.08 -21.26 -16.29
C CYS A 87 3.34 -22.36 -15.52
N GLU A 88 3.21 -22.27 -14.20
CA GLU A 88 2.60 -23.32 -13.40
C GLU A 88 1.12 -23.52 -13.77
N ARG A 89 0.33 -22.45 -13.73
CA ARG A 89 -1.12 -22.51 -13.93
C ARG A 89 -1.54 -22.38 -15.39
N GLY A 90 -0.75 -21.71 -16.23
CA GLY A 90 -1.02 -21.65 -17.67
C GLY A 90 -0.95 -23.02 -18.33
N PHE A 91 0.00 -23.88 -17.92
CA PHE A 91 0.02 -25.27 -18.40
C PHE A 91 -1.15 -26.11 -17.86
N GLN A 92 -1.64 -25.80 -16.65
CA GLN A 92 -2.81 -26.48 -16.06
C GLN A 92 -4.10 -26.23 -16.85
N LEU A 93 -4.21 -25.12 -17.60
CA LEU A 93 -5.37 -24.85 -18.47
C LEU A 93 -5.54 -25.89 -19.58
N ARG A 94 -4.42 -26.42 -20.10
CA ARG A 94 -4.43 -27.45 -21.14
C ARG A 94 -4.43 -28.85 -20.55
N ASN A 95 -3.66 -29.06 -19.48
CA ASN A 95 -3.50 -30.35 -18.83
C ASN A 95 -3.65 -30.19 -17.30
N PRO A 96 -4.81 -30.52 -16.71
CA PRO A 96 -5.05 -30.30 -15.28
C PRO A 96 -4.15 -31.16 -14.36
N PHE A 97 -3.60 -32.26 -14.89
CA PHE A 97 -2.66 -33.13 -14.16
C PHE A 97 -1.19 -32.72 -14.34
N HIS A 98 -0.90 -31.68 -15.13
CA HIS A 98 0.46 -31.22 -15.32
C HIS A 98 0.93 -30.42 -14.11
N SER A 99 1.92 -30.95 -13.40
CA SER A 99 2.62 -30.24 -12.35
C SER A 99 4.05 -29.97 -12.77
N ILE A 100 4.48 -28.70 -12.76
CA ILE A 100 5.84 -28.30 -13.12
C ILE A 100 6.89 -28.97 -12.23
N TRP A 101 6.50 -29.31 -11.00
CA TRP A 101 7.29 -30.00 -9.98
C TRP A 101 7.59 -31.47 -10.28
N SER A 102 6.81 -32.10 -11.17
CA SER A 102 7.00 -33.50 -11.55
C SER A 102 8.24 -33.72 -12.42
N THR A 103 8.63 -32.71 -13.21
CA THR A 103 9.80 -32.79 -14.10
C THR A 103 11.03 -32.21 -13.43
N ARG A 104 12.21 -32.82 -13.66
CA ARG A 104 13.48 -32.32 -13.08
C ARG A 104 13.81 -30.91 -13.58
N VAL A 105 13.61 -30.66 -14.87
CA VAL A 105 13.87 -29.35 -15.49
C VAL A 105 12.89 -28.30 -14.97
N GLY A 106 11.59 -28.59 -15.00
CA GLY A 106 10.56 -27.66 -14.53
C GLY A 106 10.73 -27.29 -13.05
N ARG A 107 11.03 -28.28 -12.20
CA ARG A 107 11.33 -28.04 -10.77
C ARG A 107 12.54 -27.13 -10.57
N ASN A 108 13.66 -27.39 -11.26
CA ASN A 108 14.86 -26.57 -11.10
C ASN A 108 14.60 -25.12 -11.53
N VAL A 109 13.92 -24.92 -12.67
CA VAL A 109 13.55 -23.59 -13.17
C VAL A 109 12.59 -22.87 -12.20
N SER A 110 11.59 -23.59 -11.69
CA SER A 110 10.61 -23.06 -10.72
C SER A 110 11.28 -22.61 -9.43
N LEU A 111 12.19 -23.44 -8.89
CA LEU A 111 12.98 -23.08 -7.72
C LEU A 111 13.87 -21.86 -7.98
N THR A 112 14.46 -21.73 -9.16
CA THR A 112 15.24 -20.54 -9.53
C THR A 112 14.38 -19.27 -9.51
N PHE A 113 13.17 -19.30 -10.09
CA PHE A 113 12.26 -18.15 -10.06
C PHE A 113 11.84 -17.79 -8.64
N LEU A 114 11.49 -18.80 -7.81
CA LEU A 114 11.06 -18.58 -6.43
C LEU A 114 12.20 -17.99 -5.57
N ILE A 115 13.42 -18.52 -5.69
CA ILE A 115 14.60 -18.02 -4.95
C ILE A 115 14.93 -16.59 -5.40
N LEU A 116 14.91 -16.31 -6.70
CA LEU A 116 15.20 -14.98 -7.24
C LEU A 116 14.17 -13.94 -6.77
N ALA A 117 12.88 -14.26 -6.86
CA ALA A 117 11.81 -13.41 -6.36
C ALA A 117 11.89 -13.21 -4.84
N GLY A 118 12.24 -14.27 -4.09
CA GLY A 118 12.42 -14.23 -2.64
C GLY A 118 13.55 -13.29 -2.22
N LEU A 119 14.74 -13.41 -2.81
CA LEU A 119 15.88 -12.54 -2.52
C LEU A 119 15.59 -11.07 -2.85
N SER A 120 14.90 -10.82 -3.96
CA SER A 120 14.49 -9.49 -4.38
C SER A 120 13.48 -8.87 -3.39
N SER A 121 12.44 -9.63 -3.03
CA SER A 121 11.40 -9.21 -2.09
C SER A 121 11.96 -8.99 -0.68
N PHE A 122 12.90 -9.83 -0.25
CA PHE A 122 13.56 -9.68 1.05
C PHE A 122 14.39 -8.38 1.12
N THR A 123 15.17 -8.10 0.08
CA THR A 123 15.93 -6.85 -0.04
C THR A 123 15.01 -5.63 -0.01
N TYR A 124 13.87 -5.71 -0.70
CA TYR A 124 12.84 -4.69 -0.69
C TYR A 124 12.24 -4.46 0.71
N ILE A 125 11.87 -5.51 1.43
CA ILE A 125 11.29 -5.42 2.79
C ILE A 125 12.28 -4.79 3.78
N ILE A 126 13.57 -5.17 3.72
CA ILE A 126 14.61 -4.54 4.56
C ILE A 126 14.69 -3.05 4.28
N CYS A 127 14.74 -2.65 3.00
CA CYS A 127 14.79 -1.25 2.60
C CYS A 127 13.58 -0.47 3.11
N LEU A 128 12.37 -1.01 2.90
CA LEU A 128 11.13 -0.39 3.36
C LEU A 128 11.12 -0.22 4.88
N THR A 129 11.57 -1.24 5.62
CA THR A 129 11.65 -1.19 7.09
C THR A 129 12.61 -0.09 7.55
N VAL A 130 13.80 0.01 6.95
CA VAL A 130 14.77 1.06 7.27
C VAL A 130 14.20 2.45 6.97
N LEU A 131 13.50 2.63 5.84
CA LEU A 131 12.86 3.89 5.50
C LEU A 131 11.79 4.27 6.53
N VAL A 132 10.90 3.35 6.88
CA VAL A 132 9.86 3.61 7.89
C VAL A 132 10.47 4.00 9.23
N VAL A 133 11.52 3.29 9.70
CA VAL A 133 12.24 3.65 10.94
C VAL A 133 12.87 5.04 10.85
N ARG A 134 13.49 5.37 9.70
CA ARG A 134 14.06 6.71 9.47
C ARG A 134 12.99 7.80 9.47
N VAL A 135 11.83 7.56 8.87
CA VAL A 135 10.70 8.50 8.93
C VAL A 135 10.29 8.73 10.38
N PHE A 136 10.12 7.66 11.17
CA PHE A 136 9.79 7.77 12.59
C PHE A 136 10.83 8.57 13.38
N TRP A 137 12.12 8.31 13.16
CA TRP A 137 13.19 9.06 13.82
C TRP A 137 13.24 10.53 13.39
N ASN A 138 13.08 10.83 12.10
CA ASN A 138 13.08 12.20 11.58
C ASN A 138 11.92 13.00 12.20
N ILE A 139 10.73 12.39 12.22
CA ILE A 139 9.54 12.92 12.87
C ILE A 139 9.79 13.22 14.34
N ARG A 140 10.35 12.26 15.09
CA ARG A 140 10.59 12.40 16.53
C ARG A 140 11.59 13.52 16.83
N SER A 141 12.60 13.69 15.98
CA SER A 141 13.57 14.78 16.08
C SER A 141 12.90 16.15 15.90
N LYS A 142 12.11 16.31 14.83
CA LYS A 142 11.46 17.58 14.46
C LYS A 142 10.29 17.97 15.36
N GLN A 143 9.73 17.03 16.11
CA GLN A 143 8.66 17.31 17.06
C GLN A 143 9.08 18.33 18.14
N SER A 144 10.37 18.38 18.49
CA SER A 144 10.93 19.36 19.43
C SER A 144 10.97 20.78 18.86
N GLU A 145 11.26 20.94 17.57
CA GLU A 145 11.32 22.22 16.88
C GLU A 145 9.92 22.77 16.55
N ILE A 146 8.96 21.89 16.24
CA ILE A 146 7.56 22.27 15.94
C ILE A 146 6.87 22.90 17.16
N ALA A 147 7.25 22.52 18.37
CA ALA A 147 6.74 23.13 19.59
C ALA A 147 7.06 24.63 19.71
N ALA A 148 8.13 25.10 19.05
CA ALA A 148 8.58 26.49 19.05
C ALA A 148 8.00 27.35 17.90
N MET A 149 7.19 26.77 16.99
CA MET A 149 6.66 27.49 15.83
C MET A 149 5.32 28.22 16.10
N ARG A 150 5.02 29.28 15.32
CA ARG A 150 3.75 30.04 15.37
C ARG A 150 2.51 29.14 15.17
N ARG A 151 1.43 29.46 15.89
CA ARG A 151 0.18 28.66 16.02
C ARG A 151 -0.43 28.19 14.69
N ILE A 152 -0.57 29.06 13.69
CA ILE A 152 -1.18 28.72 12.39
C ILE A 152 -0.31 27.75 11.59
N ARG A 153 1.01 28.02 11.52
CA ARG A 153 1.97 27.12 10.86
C ARG A 153 1.99 25.76 11.57
N ARG A 154 1.98 25.75 12.91
CA ARG A 154 1.91 24.51 13.71
C ARG A 154 0.67 23.67 13.39
N LEU A 155 -0.51 24.27 13.22
CA LEU A 155 -1.74 23.53 12.90
C LEU A 155 -1.67 22.84 11.53
N ILE A 156 -1.12 23.50 10.51
CA ILE A 156 -0.96 22.91 9.16
C ILE A 156 0.05 21.75 9.19
N TYR A 157 1.20 21.93 9.86
CA TYR A 157 2.20 20.86 10.02
C TYR A 157 1.67 19.69 10.87
N GLN A 158 0.90 19.98 11.92
CA GLN A 158 0.24 18.95 12.73
C GLN A 158 -0.82 18.17 11.93
N GLY A 159 -1.54 18.83 11.01
CA GLY A 159 -2.50 18.18 10.12
C GLY A 159 -1.85 17.17 9.16
N ALA A 160 -0.76 17.55 8.49
CA ALA A 160 -0.01 16.64 7.63
C ALA A 160 0.60 15.47 8.43
N PHE A 161 1.11 15.76 9.63
CA PHE A 161 1.69 14.79 10.54
C PHE A 161 0.68 13.74 11.02
N TYR A 162 -0.52 14.16 11.40
CA TYR A 162 -1.58 13.26 11.87
C TYR A 162 -2.06 12.30 10.77
N ARG A 163 -2.13 12.77 9.51
CA ARG A 163 -2.47 11.91 8.35
C ARG A 163 -1.47 10.77 8.18
N PHE A 164 -0.18 11.08 8.28
CA PHE A 164 0.90 10.08 8.21
C PHE A 164 0.79 9.04 9.33
N GLN A 165 0.64 9.50 10.57
CA GLN A 165 0.57 8.60 11.73
C GLN A 165 -0.66 7.68 11.68
N PHE A 166 -1.82 8.22 11.26
CA PHE A 166 -3.04 7.45 11.08
C PHE A 166 -2.86 6.35 10.03
N MET A 167 -2.26 6.66 8.88
CA MET A 167 -2.03 5.70 7.80
C MET A 167 -1.11 4.56 8.25
N LEU A 168 -0.05 4.89 8.97
CA LEU A 168 0.93 3.93 9.45
C LEU A 168 0.34 3.01 10.55
N LEU A 169 -0.42 3.57 11.48
CA LEU A 169 -1.14 2.78 12.49
C LEU A 169 -2.14 1.82 11.84
N THR A 170 -2.92 2.31 10.87
CA THR A 170 -3.90 1.49 10.14
C THR A 170 -3.22 0.32 9.44
N THR A 171 -2.02 0.53 8.90
CA THR A 171 -1.25 -0.51 8.20
C THR A 171 -0.70 -1.55 9.14
N ILE A 172 -0.19 -1.14 10.31
CA ILE A 172 0.27 -2.07 11.33
C ILE A 172 -0.90 -2.92 11.85
N LEU A 173 -2.05 -2.30 12.13
CA LEU A 173 -3.27 -3.01 12.51
C LEU A 173 -3.71 -4.00 11.43
N CYS A 174 -3.72 -3.56 10.17
CA CYS A 174 -4.03 -4.40 9.01
C CYS A 174 -3.10 -5.61 8.91
N ALA A 175 -1.78 -5.41 9.08
CA ALA A 175 -0.80 -6.48 9.04
C ALA A 175 -1.00 -7.48 10.19
N ILE A 176 -1.20 -7.00 11.42
CA ILE A 176 -1.44 -7.86 12.60
C ILE A 176 -2.69 -8.72 12.39
N ILE A 177 -3.81 -8.12 12.00
CA ILE A 177 -5.07 -8.83 11.77
C ILE A 177 -4.92 -9.88 10.67
N THR A 178 -4.20 -9.55 9.59
CA THR A 178 -3.94 -10.48 8.47
C THR A 178 -3.11 -11.68 8.92
N ILE A 179 -2.05 -11.46 9.67
CA ILE A 179 -1.18 -12.53 10.20
C ILE A 179 -1.97 -13.44 11.14
N VAL A 180 -2.72 -12.86 12.09
CA VAL A 180 -3.57 -13.64 13.02
C VAL A 180 -4.61 -14.45 12.25
N SER A 181 -5.28 -13.84 11.27
CA SER A 181 -6.28 -14.52 10.42
C SER A 181 -5.67 -15.69 9.64
N TYR A 182 -4.45 -15.53 9.11
CA TYR A 182 -3.73 -16.60 8.41
C TYR A 182 -3.44 -17.78 9.35
N TYR A 183 -2.84 -17.52 10.53
CA TYR A 183 -2.53 -18.59 11.47
C TYR A 183 -3.79 -19.31 11.98
N LEU A 184 -4.85 -18.58 12.29
CA LEU A 184 -6.12 -19.18 12.72
C LEU A 184 -6.76 -20.04 11.62
N SER A 185 -6.66 -19.62 10.35
CA SER A 185 -7.15 -20.42 9.21
C SER A 185 -6.39 -21.74 9.09
N GLN A 186 -5.06 -21.71 9.22
CA GLN A 186 -4.21 -22.90 9.15
C GLN A 186 -4.46 -23.88 10.31
N LEU A 187 -4.62 -23.35 11.53
CA LEU A 187 -4.93 -24.15 12.72
C LEU A 187 -6.31 -24.82 12.60
N TYR A 188 -7.29 -24.10 12.06
CA TYR A 188 -8.64 -24.63 11.87
C TYR A 188 -8.71 -25.73 10.81
N GLU A 189 -8.04 -25.55 9.67
CA GLU A 189 -7.96 -26.60 8.63
C GLU A 189 -7.27 -27.86 9.17
N THR A 190 -6.21 -27.68 9.97
CA THR A 190 -5.52 -28.78 10.63
C THR A 190 -6.42 -29.47 11.65
N TYR A 191 -7.20 -28.73 12.44
CA TYR A 191 -8.13 -29.31 13.42
C TYR A 191 -9.29 -30.08 12.77
N TRP A 192 -9.85 -29.54 11.67
CA TRP A 192 -10.96 -30.17 10.94
C TRP A 192 -10.59 -31.53 10.31
N VAL A 193 -9.33 -31.73 9.91
CA VAL A 193 -8.84 -33.02 9.42
C VAL A 193 -8.88 -34.12 10.51
N TRP A 194 -8.81 -33.74 11.79
CA TRP A 194 -8.64 -34.66 12.93
C TRP A 194 -9.94 -34.91 13.70
N ASP A 195 -10.89 -33.97 13.69
CA ASP A 195 -12.18 -34.10 14.37
C ASP A 195 -13.33 -34.17 13.35
N LYS A 196 -13.55 -35.35 12.77
CA LYS A 196 -14.63 -35.60 11.78
C LYS A 196 -16.04 -35.61 12.39
N GLU A 197 -16.19 -35.41 13.70
CA GLU A 197 -17.41 -35.76 14.42
C GLU A 197 -18.28 -34.57 14.87
N LYS A 198 -17.93 -33.31 14.55
CA LYS A 198 -18.75 -32.16 14.94
C LYS A 198 -19.08 -31.22 13.78
N PRO A 199 -20.34 -31.20 13.29
CA PRO A 199 -20.79 -30.23 12.31
C PRO A 199 -20.99 -28.86 12.98
N THR A 200 -19.90 -28.15 13.27
CA THR A 200 -19.99 -26.75 13.65
C THR A 200 -20.34 -25.94 12.40
N LYS A 201 -21.53 -25.31 12.40
CA LYS A 201 -22.10 -24.59 11.25
C LYS A 201 -21.35 -23.30 10.83
N ILE A 202 -20.28 -22.94 11.52
CA ILE A 202 -19.56 -21.66 11.33
C ILE A 202 -18.25 -21.93 10.59
N GLN A 203 -18.15 -21.43 9.35
CA GLN A 203 -16.96 -21.57 8.51
C GLN A 203 -15.98 -20.41 8.75
N TYR A 204 -15.04 -20.62 9.67
CA TYR A 204 -14.06 -19.59 10.05
C TYR A 204 -13.11 -19.20 8.92
N SER A 205 -12.68 -20.14 8.07
CA SER A 205 -11.79 -19.87 6.94
C SER A 205 -12.37 -18.83 5.97
N GLY A 206 -13.65 -18.97 5.61
CA GLY A 206 -14.35 -17.99 4.76
C GLY A 206 -14.51 -16.62 5.44
N ALA A 207 -14.79 -16.59 6.74
CA ALA A 207 -14.87 -15.35 7.51
C ALA A 207 -13.53 -14.60 7.56
N PHE A 208 -12.41 -15.32 7.67
CA PHE A 208 -11.08 -14.72 7.67
C PHE A 208 -10.71 -14.14 6.30
N ILE A 209 -10.94 -14.89 5.22
CA ILE A 209 -10.64 -14.41 3.85
C ILE A 209 -11.47 -13.16 3.53
N THR A 210 -12.78 -13.19 3.81
CA THR A 210 -13.67 -12.05 3.58
C THR A 210 -13.34 -10.85 4.49
N GLY A 211 -12.96 -11.09 5.74
CA GLY A 211 -12.53 -10.06 6.67
C GLY A 211 -11.26 -9.34 6.22
N VAL A 212 -10.22 -10.07 5.81
CA VAL A 212 -8.97 -9.48 5.29
C VAL A 212 -9.23 -8.68 4.02
N TYR A 213 -10.06 -9.21 3.12
CA TYR A 213 -10.43 -8.51 1.88
C TYR A 213 -11.23 -7.22 2.15
N GLY A 214 -12.18 -7.24 3.09
CA GLY A 214 -12.94 -6.07 3.50
C GLY A 214 -12.06 -5.01 4.16
N MET A 215 -11.15 -5.43 5.04
CA MET A 215 -10.19 -4.55 5.71
C MET A 215 -9.28 -3.82 4.72
N LEU A 216 -8.79 -4.54 3.70
CA LEU A 216 -7.94 -3.96 2.65
C LEU A 216 -8.68 -2.92 1.82
N ASN A 217 -9.96 -3.16 1.52
CA ASN A 217 -10.82 -2.22 0.82
C ASN A 217 -11.11 -0.96 1.61
N ILE A 218 -11.44 -1.11 2.90
CA ILE A 218 -11.61 0.03 3.82
C ILE A 218 -10.32 0.83 3.93
N TYR A 219 -9.18 0.14 4.00
CA TYR A 219 -7.86 0.77 4.04
C TYR A 219 -7.57 1.63 2.79
N VAL A 220 -7.79 1.11 1.58
CA VAL A 220 -7.62 1.89 0.34
C VAL A 220 -8.59 3.06 0.28
N PHE A 221 -9.85 2.84 0.66
CA PHE A 221 -10.86 3.90 0.73
C PHE A 221 -10.43 5.02 1.69
N ALA A 222 -9.92 4.68 2.87
CA ALA A 222 -9.41 5.64 3.83
C ALA A 222 -8.24 6.47 3.27
N ILE A 223 -7.33 5.86 2.50
CA ILE A 223 -6.25 6.59 1.83
C ILE A 223 -6.81 7.56 0.78
N LEU A 224 -7.75 7.12 -0.06
CA LEU A 224 -8.34 7.98 -1.09
C LEU A 224 -9.01 9.21 -0.48
N VAL A 225 -9.76 9.03 0.61
CA VAL A 225 -10.46 10.13 1.29
C VAL A 225 -9.47 11.06 2.01
N LEU A 226 -8.50 10.50 2.74
CA LEU A 226 -7.56 11.28 3.57
C LEU A 226 -6.59 12.13 2.73
N PHE A 227 -6.26 11.66 1.53
CA PHE A 227 -5.36 12.34 0.60
C PHE A 227 -6.08 13.05 -0.55
N SER A 228 -7.42 13.07 -0.54
CA SER A 228 -8.17 13.90 -1.49
C SER A 228 -7.84 15.38 -1.27
N PRO A 229 -7.62 16.17 -2.33
CA PRO A 229 -7.48 17.61 -2.19
C PRO A 229 -8.79 18.17 -1.64
N VAL A 230 -8.75 18.69 -0.42
CA VAL A 230 -9.86 19.50 0.10
C VAL A 230 -9.83 20.78 -0.71
N ILE A 231 -10.90 21.07 -1.45
CA ILE A 231 -11.14 22.40 -2.03
C ILE A 231 -11.36 23.32 -0.83
N SER A 232 -10.29 23.79 -0.23
CA SER A 232 -10.36 24.98 0.60
C SER A 232 -10.52 26.12 -0.39
N ASN A 233 -11.60 26.89 -0.27
CA ASN A 233 -11.61 28.26 -0.74
C ASN A 233 -10.45 28.95 -0.02
N VAL A 234 -9.27 28.92 -0.63
CA VAL A 234 -8.08 29.60 -0.11
C VAL A 234 -8.36 31.10 -0.06
N ASP A 235 -9.27 31.59 -0.91
CA ASP A 235 -9.77 32.96 -0.89
C ASP A 235 -10.47 33.34 0.44
N ASP A 236 -11.21 32.42 1.07
CA ASP A 236 -11.89 32.69 2.37
C ASP A 236 -10.88 32.68 3.55
N MET A 237 -9.79 31.92 3.42
CA MET A 237 -8.70 31.91 4.39
C MET A 237 -7.76 33.11 4.23
N ASP A 238 -7.62 33.66 3.02
CA ASP A 238 -6.91 34.91 2.77
C ASP A 238 -7.65 36.09 3.42
N GLU A 239 -8.98 36.12 3.39
CA GLU A 239 -9.78 37.15 4.05
C GLU A 239 -9.66 37.09 5.58
N LEU A 240 -9.74 35.88 6.17
CA LEU A 240 -9.56 35.66 7.61
C LEU A 240 -8.13 35.89 8.12
N THR A 241 -7.11 35.78 7.27
CA THR A 241 -5.71 36.05 7.66
C THR A 241 -5.36 37.53 7.53
N LEU A 242 -6.03 38.27 6.64
CA LEU A 242 -5.91 39.73 6.54
C LEU A 242 -6.70 40.48 7.61
N THR A 243 -7.68 39.85 8.25
CA THR A 243 -8.44 40.42 9.36
C THR A 243 -8.27 39.57 10.63
N ASN A 244 -7.20 39.76 11.39
CA ASN A 244 -7.16 39.30 12.78
C ASN A 244 -7.44 40.48 13.73
N ASP A 245 -8.41 40.27 14.63
CA ASP A 245 -8.85 40.89 15.90
C ASP A 245 -8.68 42.41 16.18
N ASP A 246 -7.72 43.09 15.54
CA ASP A 246 -7.43 44.53 15.70
C ASP A 246 -7.75 45.36 14.43
N GLY A 247 -8.31 44.74 13.38
CA GLY A 247 -8.73 45.44 12.16
C GLY A 247 -7.61 45.93 11.23
N ASN A 248 -6.37 45.43 11.39
CA ASN A 248 -5.23 45.85 10.56
C ASN A 248 -4.79 44.80 9.53
N VAL A 249 -4.63 45.25 8.28
CA VAL A 249 -4.23 44.44 7.12
C VAL A 249 -2.72 44.15 7.15
N MET A 250 -2.34 42.87 7.20
CA MET A 250 -0.94 42.44 7.20
C MET A 250 -0.35 42.38 5.78
N HIS A 251 0.66 43.19 5.49
CA HIS A 251 1.47 43.06 4.28
C HIS A 251 2.37 41.82 4.35
N LEU A 252 2.07 40.80 3.53
CA LEU A 252 2.91 39.61 3.37
C LEU A 252 4.23 39.98 2.66
N THR A 253 5.35 39.71 3.33
CA THR A 253 6.68 39.83 2.71
C THR A 253 6.91 38.67 1.74
N HIS A 254 7.53 38.97 0.59
CA HIS A 254 7.82 38.09 -0.55
C HIS A 254 8.42 36.71 -0.21
N ASN A 255 8.99 36.53 0.98
CA ASN A 255 9.57 35.27 1.45
C ASN A 255 8.50 34.27 1.97
N GLN A 256 7.34 34.75 2.42
CA GLN A 256 6.26 33.89 2.91
C GLN A 256 5.45 33.29 1.76
N THR A 257 5.22 34.04 0.69
CA THR A 257 4.52 33.59 -0.53
C THR A 257 5.19 32.36 -1.17
N SER A 258 6.53 32.31 -1.16
CA SER A 258 7.30 31.16 -1.65
C SER A 258 7.13 29.89 -0.81
N ALA A 259 6.91 30.02 0.51
CA ALA A 259 6.67 28.87 1.38
C ALA A 259 5.26 28.30 1.19
N TYR A 260 4.26 29.14 0.92
CA TYR A 260 2.88 28.73 0.68
C TYR A 260 2.68 28.13 -0.73
N GLN A 261 3.31 28.70 -1.76
CA GLN A 261 3.31 28.10 -3.11
C GLN A 261 3.96 26.71 -3.11
N MET A 262 4.99 26.48 -2.30
CA MET A 262 5.57 25.14 -2.12
C MET A 262 4.60 24.16 -1.45
N ILE A 263 3.82 24.59 -0.45
CA ILE A 263 2.86 23.71 0.23
C ILE A 263 1.67 23.36 -0.68
N SER A 264 1.19 24.31 -1.50
CA SER A 264 0.15 24.02 -2.50
C SER A 264 0.63 23.02 -3.56
N LYS A 265 1.91 23.10 -3.97
CA LYS A 265 2.52 22.12 -4.89
C LYS A 265 2.69 20.74 -4.25
N THR A 266 3.01 20.67 -2.95
CA THR A 266 3.09 19.39 -2.21
C THR A 266 1.73 18.72 -1.99
N ALA A 267 0.62 19.46 -2.11
CA ALA A 267 -0.72 18.88 -2.05
C ALA A 267 -1.22 18.33 -3.40
N ILE A 268 -0.51 18.62 -4.50
CA ILE A 268 -0.96 18.33 -5.88
C ILE A 268 -0.08 17.26 -6.59
N THR A 269 1.09 16.92 -6.04
CA THR A 269 1.93 15.78 -6.51
C THR A 269 1.81 14.58 -5.61
#